data_AF-A0A095A426-F1
#
_entry.id   AF-A0A095A426-F1
#
_cell.length_a   1.000
_cell.length_b   1.000
_cell.length_c   1.000
_cell.angle_alpha   90.00
_cell.angle_beta   90.00
_cell.angle_gamma   90.00
#
_symmetry.space_group_name_H-M   'P 1'
#
loop_
_entity.id
_entity.type
_entity.pdbx_description
1 polymer ?
#
loop_
_entity_poly.entity_id
_entity_poly.type
_entity_poly.pdbx_seq_one_letter_code
_entity_poly.pdbx_strand_id
1 'polypeptide(L)'
;MYRDLKDFSQMASLIAEAGLMLRQNGTPDSASYVYERAAKSLEEPLPERAAEFYERSADACEIEEKFHEAATQANNAAHIWVRLKRFNEAERLLRLFIDYTTRGHADSVGAT
;
A
#
# COMPACT_ATOMS: atom_id res chain seq x y z
N MET A 1 14.17 13.57 -9.60
CA MET A 1 15.31 14.05 -8.79
C MET A 1 15.88 12.93 -7.92
N TYR A 2 15.28 12.47 -6.81
CA TYR A 2 15.91 11.41 -5.98
C TYR A 2 15.96 9.99 -6.61
N ARG A 3 14.93 9.60 -7.36
CA ARG A 3 14.96 8.37 -8.19
C ARG A 3 16.08 8.39 -9.24
N ASP A 4 16.43 9.57 -9.75
CA ASP A 4 17.48 9.77 -10.75
C ASP A 4 18.87 9.82 -10.09
N LEU A 5 18.93 10.21 -8.81
CA LEU A 5 20.12 10.20 -7.96
C LEU A 5 20.36 8.83 -7.27
N LYS A 6 19.47 7.85 -7.48
CA LYS A 6 19.48 6.52 -6.85
C LYS A 6 19.51 6.53 -5.31
N ASP A 7 19.14 7.64 -4.68
CA ASP A 7 19.01 7.73 -3.23
C ASP A 7 17.61 7.29 -2.79
N PHE A 8 17.40 5.98 -2.85
CA PHE A 8 16.12 5.34 -2.54
C PHE A 8 15.76 5.40 -1.05
N SER A 9 16.76 5.48 -0.17
CA SER A 9 16.55 5.56 1.28
C SER A 9 16.00 6.93 1.70
N GLN A 10 16.60 8.01 1.17
CA GLN A 10 16.13 9.36 1.46
C GLN A 10 14.76 9.61 0.81
N MET A 11 14.54 9.08 -0.40
CA MET A 11 13.22 9.12 -1.04
C MET A 11 12.15 8.43 -0.19
N ALA A 12 12.42 7.23 0.34
CA ALA A 12 11.48 6.54 1.21
C ALA A 12 11.17 7.36 2.48
N SER A 13 12.18 7.96 3.10
CA SER A 13 11.99 8.77 4.32
C SER A 13 11.10 9.99 4.06
N LEU A 14 11.34 10.73 2.98
CA LEU A 14 10.53 11.88 2.58
C LEU A 14 9.09 11.50 2.26
N ILE A 15 8.88 10.33 1.61
CA ILE A 15 7.55 9.85 1.29
C ILE A 15 6.79 9.39 2.54
N ALA A 16 7.47 8.75 3.48
CA ALA A 16 6.87 8.38 4.75
C ALA A 16 6.31 9.61 5.48
N GLU A 17 7.08 10.70 5.51
CA GLU A 17 6.69 11.98 6.11
C GLU A 17 5.55 12.66 5.34
N ALA A 18 5.67 12.76 4.02
CA ALA A 18 4.63 13.36 3.18
C ALA A 18 3.28 12.64 3.31
N GLY A 19 3.29 11.30 3.29
CA GLY A 19 2.06 10.53 3.45
C GLY A 19 1.46 10.66 4.86
N LEU A 20 2.29 10.79 5.91
CA LEU A 20 1.79 11.07 7.25
C LEU A 20 1.09 12.44 7.32
N MET A 21 1.69 13.47 6.73
CA MET A 21 1.10 14.81 6.66
C MET A 21 -0.24 14.80 5.90
N LEU A 22 -0.32 14.10 4.77
CA LEU A 22 -1.55 13.97 3.99
C LEU A 22 -2.67 13.27 4.78
N ARG A 23 -2.34 12.20 5.52
CA ARG A 23 -3.31 11.53 6.40
C ARG A 23 -3.79 12.44 7.52
N GLN A 24 -2.89 13.19 8.15
CA GLN A 24 -3.24 14.12 9.23
C GLN A 24 -4.09 15.31 8.76
N ASN A 25 -3.94 15.72 7.49
CA ASN A 25 -4.70 16.81 6.90
C ASN A 25 -6.03 16.35 6.27
N GLY A 26 -6.46 15.10 6.51
CA GLY A 26 -7.74 14.59 6.06
C GLY A 26 -7.80 14.23 4.57
N THR A 27 -6.65 14.00 3.91
CA THR A 27 -6.60 13.56 2.50
C THR A 27 -5.95 12.18 2.35
N PRO A 28 -6.52 11.12 2.95
CA PRO A 28 -5.94 9.77 2.89
C PRO A 28 -5.87 9.21 1.46
N ASP A 29 -6.77 9.60 0.55
CA ASP A 29 -6.68 9.21 -0.88
C ASP A 29 -5.38 9.69 -1.54
N SER A 30 -5.00 10.95 -1.27
CA SER A 30 -3.73 11.51 -1.73
C SER A 30 -2.54 10.78 -1.10
N ALA A 31 -2.64 10.39 0.17
CA ALA A 31 -1.62 9.60 0.83
C ALA A 31 -1.46 8.22 0.16
N SER A 32 -2.56 7.55 -0.16
CA SER A 32 -2.56 6.26 -0.85
C SER A 32 -1.84 6.34 -2.19
N TYR A 33 -2.18 7.34 -3.02
CA TYR A 33 -1.53 7.55 -4.31
C TYR A 33 -0.01 7.76 -4.20
N VAL A 34 0.42 8.57 -3.21
CA VAL A 34 1.85 8.84 -2.98
C VAL A 34 2.57 7.58 -2.53
N TYR A 35 1.99 6.79 -1.63
CA TYR A 35 2.56 5.53 -1.16
C TYR A 35 2.66 4.49 -2.28
N GLU A 36 1.61 4.29 -3.07
CA GLU A 36 1.62 3.35 -4.19
C GLU A 36 2.73 3.68 -5.20
N ARG A 37 2.84 4.95 -5.59
CA ARG A 37 3.86 5.40 -6.55
C ARG A 37 5.27 5.20 -6.02
N ALA A 38 5.46 5.40 -4.73
CA ALA A 38 6.73 5.13 -4.05
C ALA A 38 7.06 3.65 -4.04
N ALA A 39 6.08 2.82 -3.66
CA ALA A 39 6.23 1.38 -3.54
C ALA A 39 6.71 0.78 -4.87
N LYS A 40 6.05 1.12 -5.99
CA LYS A 40 6.47 0.71 -7.34
C LYS A 40 7.91 1.06 -7.68
N SER A 41 8.39 2.21 -7.21
CA SER A 41 9.76 2.67 -7.47
C SER A 41 10.80 1.96 -6.57
N LEU A 42 10.35 1.29 -5.51
CA LEU A 42 11.19 0.69 -4.49
C LEU A 42 11.20 -0.84 -4.53
N GLU A 43 10.36 -1.50 -5.35
CA GLU A 43 10.24 -2.96 -5.39
C GLU A 43 11.56 -3.70 -5.65
N GLU A 44 12.45 -3.12 -6.46
CA GLU A 44 13.78 -3.67 -6.72
C GLU A 44 14.84 -3.18 -5.72
N PRO A 45 15.02 -1.85 -5.48
CA PRO A 45 16.12 -1.39 -4.64
C PRO A 45 15.89 -1.57 -3.14
N LEU A 46 14.65 -1.51 -2.66
CA LEU A 46 14.28 -1.59 -1.23
C LEU A 46 12.93 -2.31 -1.05
N PRO A 47 12.87 -3.63 -1.30
CA PRO A 47 11.62 -4.38 -1.33
C PRO A 47 10.85 -4.32 0.00
N GLU A 48 11.53 -4.32 1.16
CA GLU A 48 10.88 -4.18 2.46
C GLU A 48 10.12 -2.85 2.56
N ARG A 49 10.73 -1.75 2.10
CA ARG A 49 10.09 -0.43 2.09
C ARG A 49 8.94 -0.35 1.10
N ALA A 50 9.07 -1.01 -0.04
CA ALA A 50 7.99 -1.09 -1.01
C ALA A 50 6.77 -1.79 -0.41
N ALA A 51 6.97 -2.92 0.28
CA ALA A 51 5.90 -3.63 0.95
C ALA A 51 5.24 -2.77 2.04
N GLU A 52 6.03 -2.10 2.90
CA GLU A 52 5.51 -1.18 3.92
C GLU A 52 4.64 -0.06 3.31
N PHE A 53 5.00 0.48 2.14
CA PHE A 53 4.20 1.51 1.48
C PHE A 53 2.93 0.97 0.84
N TYR A 54 2.97 -0.23 0.25
CA TYR A 54 1.74 -0.87 -0.21
C TYR A 54 0.77 -1.15 0.95
N GLU A 55 1.27 -1.56 2.12
CA GLU A 55 0.42 -1.71 3.32
C GLU A 55 -0.22 -0.39 3.75
N ARG A 56 0.56 0.69 3.84
CA ARG A 56 0.01 2.01 4.20
C ARG A 56 -0.97 2.55 3.16
N SER A 57 -0.77 2.21 1.89
CA SER A 57 -1.71 2.53 0.81
C SER A 57 -3.01 1.73 0.95
N ALA A 58 -2.91 0.44 1.30
CA ALA A 58 -4.09 -0.39 1.59
C ALA A 58 -4.91 0.17 2.76
N ASP A 59 -4.25 0.54 3.87
CA ASP A 59 -4.91 1.14 5.03
C ASP A 59 -5.61 2.47 4.66
N ALA A 60 -4.98 3.30 3.83
CA ALA A 60 -5.56 4.55 3.37
C ALA A 60 -6.75 4.35 2.43
N CYS A 61 -6.71 3.33 1.57
CA CYS A 61 -7.85 2.95 0.73
C CYS A 61 -9.01 2.38 1.56
N GLU A 62 -8.73 1.57 2.59
CA GLU A 62 -9.76 1.02 3.48
C GLU A 62 -10.55 2.14 4.19
N ILE A 63 -9.84 3.17 4.70
CA ILE A 63 -10.47 4.33 5.35
C ILE A 63 -11.46 5.05 4.41
N GLU A 64 -11.16 5.07 3.12
CA GLU A 64 -11.99 5.68 2.08
C GLU A 64 -13.00 4.68 1.46
N GLU A 65 -13.17 3.50 2.07
CA GLU A 65 -14.06 2.42 1.61
C GLU A 65 -13.77 1.94 0.17
N LYS A 66 -12.55 2.16 -0.30
CA LYS A 66 -12.07 1.72 -1.63
C LYS A 66 -11.53 0.30 -1.55
N PHE A 67 -12.41 -0.66 -1.28
CA PHE A 67 -11.99 -2.03 -0.95
C PHE A 67 -11.32 -2.77 -2.11
N HIS A 68 -11.67 -2.48 -3.37
CA HIS A 68 -10.99 -3.08 -4.53
C HIS A 68 -9.53 -2.63 -4.65
N GLU A 69 -9.28 -1.35 -4.46
CA GLU A 69 -7.93 -0.78 -4.41
C GLU A 69 -7.17 -1.30 -3.19
N ALA A 70 -7.81 -1.31 -2.01
CA ALA A 70 -7.20 -1.84 -0.78
C ALA A 70 -6.77 -3.31 -0.95
N ALA A 71 -7.63 -4.14 -1.58
CA ALA A 71 -7.30 -5.53 -1.92
C ALA A 71 -6.08 -5.62 -2.83
N THR A 72 -6.05 -4.80 -3.89
CA THR A 72 -4.92 -4.76 -4.84
C THR A 72 -3.60 -4.44 -4.13
N GLN A 73 -3.60 -3.43 -3.26
CA GLN A 73 -2.38 -3.02 -2.55
C GLN A 73 -1.95 -4.06 -1.50
N ALA A 74 -2.90 -4.66 -0.77
CA ALA A 74 -2.62 -5.76 0.16
C ALA A 74 -1.98 -6.96 -0.56
N ASN A 75 -2.48 -7.31 -1.75
CA ASN A 75 -1.93 -8.39 -2.56
C ASN A 75 -0.51 -8.07 -3.04
N ASN A 76 -0.26 -6.84 -3.52
CA ASN A 76 1.08 -6.40 -3.94
C ASN A 76 2.10 -6.51 -2.78
N ALA A 77 1.74 -6.03 -1.59
CA ALA A 77 2.57 -6.19 -0.39
C ALA A 77 2.83 -7.67 -0.06
N ALA A 78 1.80 -8.51 -0.11
CA ALA A 78 1.93 -9.95 0.16
C ALA A 78 2.93 -10.63 -0.77
N HIS A 79 2.87 -10.35 -2.08
CA HIS A 79 3.82 -10.89 -3.06
C HIS A 79 5.27 -10.53 -2.73
N ILE A 80 5.53 -9.30 -2.30
CA ILE A 80 6.87 -8.87 -1.91
C ILE A 80 7.33 -9.61 -0.65
N TRP A 81 6.48 -9.74 0.37
CA TRP A 81 6.83 -10.48 1.58
C TRP A 81 7.08 -11.97 1.32
N VAL A 82 6.33 -12.60 0.41
CA VAL A 82 6.61 -13.97 -0.04
C VAL A 82 8.01 -14.07 -0.66
N ARG A 83 8.38 -13.13 -1.55
CA ARG A 83 9.72 -13.09 -2.16
C ARG A 83 10.82 -12.94 -1.10
N LEU A 84 10.56 -12.18 -0.04
CA LEU A 84 11.46 -11.98 1.10
C LEU A 84 11.40 -13.10 2.14
N LYS A 85 10.63 -14.17 1.90
CA LYS A 85 10.42 -15.31 2.81
C LYS A 85 9.84 -14.91 4.18
N ARG A 86 9.14 -13.78 4.22
CA ARG A 86 8.42 -13.24 5.38
C ARG A 86 6.97 -13.71 5.34
N PHE A 87 6.79 -15.00 5.62
CA PHE A 87 5.53 -15.68 5.37
C PHE A 87 4.41 -15.27 6.34
N ASN A 88 4.74 -14.85 7.56
CA ASN A 88 3.74 -14.39 8.53
C ASN A 88 3.08 -13.08 8.06
N GLU A 89 3.88 -12.18 7.51
CA GLU A 89 3.43 -10.89 7.02
C GLU A 89 2.63 -11.06 5.72
N ALA A 90 3.12 -11.91 4.82
CA ALA A 90 2.38 -12.31 3.63
C ALA A 90 1.01 -12.94 3.98
N GLU A 91 0.98 -13.86 4.95
CA GLU A 91 -0.25 -14.53 5.37
C GLU A 91 -1.27 -13.56 5.96
N ARG A 92 -0.83 -12.62 6.82
CA ARG A 92 -1.68 -11.54 7.34
C ARG A 92 -2.28 -10.70 6.21
N LEU A 93 -1.48 -10.34 5.20
CA LEU A 93 -1.94 -9.51 4.09
C LEU A 93 -2.86 -10.25 3.12
N LEU A 94 -2.65 -11.55 2.91
CA LEU A 94 -3.58 -12.37 2.13
C LEU A 94 -4.94 -12.49 2.82
N ARG A 95 -4.97 -12.54 4.16
CA ARG A 95 -6.24 -12.48 4.91
C ARG A 95 -6.97 -11.14 4.69
N LEU A 96 -6.25 -10.02 4.73
CA LEU A 96 -6.80 -8.70 4.43
C LEU A 96 -7.32 -8.62 2.99
N PHE A 97 -6.56 -9.13 2.02
CA PHE A 97 -6.99 -9.21 0.63
C PHE A 97 -8.34 -9.94 0.47
N ILE A 98 -8.50 -11.09 1.15
CA ILE A 98 -9.76 -11.86 1.12
C ILE A 98 -10.91 -11.06 1.76
N ASP A 99 -10.67 -10.41 2.90
CA ASP A 99 -11.66 -9.58 3.58
C ASP A 99 -12.10 -8.40 2.70
N TYR A 100 -11.16 -7.63 2.14
CA TYR A 100 -11.45 -6.52 1.24
C TYR A 100 -12.16 -6.96 -0.04
N THR A 101 -11.78 -8.08 -0.63
CA THR A 101 -12.49 -8.62 -1.81
C THR A 101 -13.94 -8.97 -1.46
N THR A 102 -14.16 -9.54 -0.28
CA THR A 102 -15.51 -9.90 0.20
C THR A 102 -16.37 -8.67 0.45
N ARG A 103 -15.80 -7.63 1.08
CA ARG A 103 -16.49 -6.34 1.32
C ARG A 103 -16.81 -5.61 0.01
N GLY A 104 -15.84 -5.50 -0.90
CA GLY A 104 -16.07 -4.88 -2.21
C GLY A 104 -17.14 -5.60 -3.03
N HIS A 105 -17.24 -6.94 -2.92
CA HIS A 105 -18.36 -7.67 -3.52
C HIS A 105 -19.71 -7.30 -2.89
N ALA A 106 -19.79 -7.15 -1.57
CA ALA A 106 -21.02 -6.73 -0.90
C ALA A 106 -21.49 -5.34 -1.36
N ASP A 107 -20.56 -4.39 -1.50
CA ASP A 107 -20.87 -3.04 -1.98
C ASP A 107 -21.43 -3.04 -3.41
N SER A 108 -20.88 -3.90 -4.27
CA SER A 108 -21.37 -4.04 -5.65
C SER A 108 -22.79 -4.62 -5.75
N VAL A 109 -23.21 -5.43 -4.78
CA VAL A 109 -24.55 -6.06 -4.74
C VAL A 109 -25.57 -5.17 -4.03
N GLY A 110 -25.14 -4.32 -3.09
CA GLY A 110 -26.01 -3.36 -2.40
C GLY A 110 -26.42 -2.14 -3.24
N ALA A 111 -25.79 -1.93 -4.39
CA ALA A 111 -26.02 -0.79 -5.28
C ALA A 111 -27.07 -1.04 -6.40
N THR A 112 -27.71 -2.21 -6.43
CA THR A 112 -28.78 -2.59 -7.37
C THR A 112 -30.15 -2.63 -6.72
#